data_AF-A0A7C5R0W7-F1
#
_entry.id   AF-A0A7C5R0W7-F1
#
_cell.length_a   1.000
_cell.length_b   1.000
_cell.length_c   1.000
_cell.angle_alpha   90.00
_cell.angle_beta   90.00
_cell.angle_gamma   90.00
#
_symmetry.space_group_name_H-M   'P 1'
#
loop_
_entity.id
_entity.type
_entity.pdbx_description
1 polymer ?
#
loop_
_entity_poly.entity_id
_entity_poly.type
_entity_poly.pdbx_seq_one_letter_code
_entity_poly.pdbx_strand_id
1 'polypeptide(L)'
;MWFNKLVAAILPLMPKNLVWIFSRRYIAGKKIEDAIRHSKALNNDGMMVTIDLLGEFITRLDEAEQNKNEYLDIIDTFEKNNIDGNYSLKPTMFGLLIDKDVCYQYIREIVKKASEYDNFVRVDMEDSQCVDMEIELFRKLKKEFPKHVGLVLQAYLKRTKDDI
;
A
#
# COMPACT_ATOMS: atom_id res chain seq x y z
N MET A 1 15.58 -26.25 -0.45
CA MET A 1 14.48 -25.96 -1.41
C MET A 1 13.17 -26.66 -1.08
N TRP A 2 13.13 -27.97 -0.80
CA TRP A 2 11.88 -28.68 -0.49
C TRP A 2 11.22 -28.25 0.83
N PHE A 3 12.00 -28.07 1.90
CA PHE A 3 11.51 -27.60 3.19
C PHE A 3 10.80 -26.24 3.11
N ASN A 4 11.40 -25.25 2.42
CA ASN A 4 10.79 -23.92 2.24
C ASN A 4 9.47 -24.00 1.46
N LYS A 5 9.37 -24.86 0.45
CA LYS A 5 8.12 -25.09 -0.29
C LYS A 5 7.03 -25.70 0.59
N LEU A 6 7.41 -26.65 1.45
CA LEU A 6 6.49 -27.28 2.39
C LEU A 6 5.97 -26.29 3.45
N VAL A 7 6.86 -25.45 4.00
CA VAL A 7 6.47 -24.37 4.91
C VAL A 7 5.53 -23.38 4.22
N ALA A 8 5.85 -22.94 3.00
CA ALA A 8 5.01 -22.02 2.24
C ALA A 8 3.62 -22.61 1.93
N ALA A 9 3.53 -23.91 1.63
CA ALA A 9 2.27 -24.58 1.35
C ALA A 9 1.36 -24.72 2.58
N ILE A 10 1.95 -24.83 3.78
CA ILE A 10 1.20 -24.98 5.04
C ILE A 10 0.81 -23.61 5.61
N LEU A 11 1.54 -22.54 5.28
CA LEU A 11 1.34 -21.20 5.82
C LEU A 11 -0.12 -20.69 5.76
N PRO A 12 -0.85 -20.84 4.63
CA PRO A 12 -2.26 -20.42 4.54
C PRO A 12 -3.20 -21.20 5.46
N LEU A 13 -2.80 -22.41 5.88
CA LEU A 13 -3.57 -23.28 6.78
C LEU A 13 -3.26 -23.02 8.26
N MET A 14 -2.23 -22.23 8.57
CA MET A 14 -1.84 -21.95 9.94
C MET A 14 -2.85 -21.01 10.63
N PRO A 15 -3.14 -21.21 11.92
CA PRO A 15 -3.99 -20.29 12.68
C PRO A 15 -3.41 -18.88 12.68
N LYS A 16 -4.26 -17.86 12.46
CA LYS A 16 -3.85 -16.43 12.45
C LYS A 16 -3.05 -16.03 13.70
N ASN A 17 -3.40 -16.59 14.87
CA ASN A 17 -2.69 -16.33 16.12
C ASN A 17 -1.25 -16.87 16.12
N LEU A 18 -1.01 -17.99 15.44
CA LEU A 18 0.33 -18.57 15.33
C LEU A 18 1.18 -17.77 14.35
N VAL A 19 0.62 -17.37 13.20
CA VAL A 19 1.29 -16.49 12.23
C VAL A 19 1.67 -15.16 12.88
N TRP A 20 0.77 -14.60 13.70
CA TRP A 20 0.99 -13.36 14.44
C TRP A 20 2.21 -13.39 15.37
N ILE A 21 2.53 -14.52 16.00
CA ILE A 21 3.71 -14.66 16.88
C ILE A 21 5.00 -14.29 16.12
N PHE A 22 5.06 -14.62 14.83
CA PHE A 22 6.23 -14.35 14.00
C PHE A 22 6.16 -12.99 13.30
N SER A 23 4.97 -12.59 12.83
CA SER A 23 4.80 -11.36 12.04
C SER A 23 4.71 -10.08 12.88
N ARG A 24 4.31 -10.16 14.16
CA ARG A 24 4.11 -8.98 15.06
C ARG A 24 5.29 -8.01 15.16
N ARG A 25 6.51 -8.44 14.82
CA ARG A 25 7.70 -7.55 14.84
C ARG A 25 7.79 -6.64 13.60
N TYR A 26 7.03 -6.95 12.56
CA TYR A 26 7.02 -6.25 11.27
C TYR A 26 5.72 -5.49 11.02
N ILE A 27 4.74 -5.60 11.92
CA ILE A 27 3.40 -5.02 11.78
C ILE A 27 3.18 -4.05 12.93
N ALA A 28 2.85 -2.79 12.62
CA ALA A 28 2.62 -1.75 13.61
C ALA A 28 1.43 -2.08 14.54
N GLY A 29 0.43 -2.83 14.06
CA GLY A 29 -0.61 -3.40 14.90
C GLY A 29 -1.77 -3.93 14.09
N LYS A 30 -2.86 -4.31 14.77
CA LYS A 30 -4.07 -4.83 14.12
C LYS A 30 -5.17 -3.78 13.98
N LYS A 31 -5.02 -2.65 14.67
CA LYS A 31 -5.96 -1.55 14.66
C LYS A 31 -5.24 -0.26 14.35
N ILE A 32 -5.99 0.72 13.86
CA ILE A 32 -5.44 2.03 13.53
C ILE A 32 -4.81 2.73 14.73
N GLU A 33 -5.33 2.53 15.95
CA GLU A 33 -4.77 3.14 17.16
C GLU A 33 -3.38 2.62 17.49
N ASP A 34 -3.10 1.36 17.16
CA ASP A 34 -1.75 0.81 17.28
C ASP A 34 -0.81 1.50 16.29
N ALA A 35 -1.23 1.64 15.03
CA ALA A 35 -0.44 2.30 13.99
C ALA A 35 -0.14 3.76 14.37
N ILE A 36 -1.11 4.50 14.91
CA ILE A 36 -0.91 5.86 15.43
C ILE A 36 0.12 5.88 16.58
N ARG A 37 -0.02 4.99 17.56
CA ARG A 37 0.90 4.93 18.71
C ARG A 37 2.34 4.69 18.26
N HIS A 38 2.56 3.74 17.36
CA HIS A 38 3.90 3.43 16.85
C HIS A 38 4.44 4.54 15.94
N SER A 39 3.60 5.16 15.12
CA SER A 39 4.00 6.28 14.26
C SER A 39 4.42 7.49 15.08
N LYS A 40 3.68 7.85 16.14
CA LYS A 40 4.08 8.94 17.05
C LYS A 40 5.41 8.67 17.74
N ALA A 41 5.67 7.43 18.14
CA ALA A 41 6.96 7.07 18.73
C ALA A 41 8.11 7.29 17.74
N LEU A 42 7.96 6.84 16.48
CA LEU A 42 8.96 7.04 15.43
C LEU A 42 9.14 8.52 15.05
N ASN A 43 8.04 9.28 14.97
CA ASN A 43 8.11 10.73 14.70
C ASN A 43 8.82 11.48 15.84
N ASN A 44 8.60 11.11 17.11
CA ASN A 44 9.33 11.68 18.24
C ASN A 44 10.83 11.40 18.18
N ASP A 45 11.23 10.30 17.54
CA ASP A 45 12.62 9.94 17.27
C ASP A 45 13.16 10.61 15.97
N GLY A 46 12.38 11.52 15.35
CA GLY A 46 12.75 12.24 14.14
C GLY A 46 12.64 11.44 12.84
N MET A 47 11.91 10.31 12.86
CA MET A 47 11.70 9.47 11.69
C MET A 47 10.30 9.71 11.10
N MET A 48 10.24 9.98 9.80
CA MET A 48 9.00 9.96 9.02
C MET A 48 8.57 8.51 8.76
N VAL A 49 7.26 8.27 8.72
CA VAL A 49 6.71 6.93 8.45
C VAL A 49 6.01 6.85 7.10
N THR A 50 5.83 5.64 6.59
CA THR A 50 4.84 5.34 5.55
C THR A 50 3.92 4.25 6.06
N ILE A 51 2.61 4.40 5.84
CA ILE A 51 1.63 3.37 6.16
C ILE A 51 1.31 2.54 4.93
N ASP A 52 1.26 1.23 5.18
CA ASP A 52 0.86 0.18 4.24
C ASP A 52 -0.22 -0.66 4.93
N LEU A 53 -1.43 -0.65 4.39
CA LEU A 53 -2.51 -1.52 4.85
C LEU A 53 -2.25 -2.92 4.29
N LEU A 54 -2.09 -3.90 5.17
CA LEU A 54 -1.73 -5.25 4.75
C LEU A 54 -2.86 -5.92 3.95
N GLY A 55 -2.56 -6.23 2.69
CA GLY A 55 -3.35 -7.02 1.78
C GLY A 55 -2.74 -6.96 0.39
N GLU A 56 -3.16 -7.84 -0.51
CA GLU A 56 -2.77 -7.86 -1.93
C GLU A 56 -3.65 -8.88 -2.66
N PHE A 57 -3.71 -8.80 -3.99
CA PHE A 57 -4.34 -9.81 -4.84
C PHE A 57 -5.78 -10.18 -4.46
N ILE A 58 -6.66 -9.18 -4.37
CA ILE A 58 -8.10 -9.42 -4.16
C ILE A 58 -8.70 -10.24 -5.31
N THR A 59 -9.84 -10.87 -5.04
CA THR A 59 -10.57 -11.67 -6.05
C THR A 59 -11.90 -11.06 -6.45
N ARG A 60 -12.39 -10.07 -5.71
CA ARG A 60 -13.67 -9.40 -5.95
C ARG A 60 -13.56 -7.89 -5.79
N LEU A 61 -14.28 -7.14 -6.63
CA LEU A 61 -14.24 -5.66 -6.62
C LEU A 61 -14.83 -5.02 -5.35
N ASP A 62 -15.69 -5.71 -4.61
CA ASP A 62 -16.19 -5.19 -3.33
C ASP A 62 -15.10 -5.16 -2.25
N GLU A 63 -14.08 -6.01 -2.36
CA GLU A 63 -12.88 -5.92 -1.51
C GLU A 63 -12.09 -4.64 -1.81
N ALA A 64 -11.99 -4.24 -3.10
CA ALA A 64 -11.31 -2.99 -3.50
C ALA A 64 -12.00 -1.75 -2.92
N GLU A 65 -13.33 -1.72 -2.94
CA GLU A 65 -14.10 -0.61 -2.37
C GLU A 65 -13.87 -0.51 -0.86
N GLN A 66 -13.87 -1.64 -0.15
CA GLN A 66 -13.58 -1.71 1.29
C GLN A 66 -12.17 -1.19 1.58
N ASN A 67 -11.15 -1.68 0.86
CA ASN A 67 -9.76 -1.23 1.00
C ASN A 67 -9.64 0.27 0.77
N LYS A 68 -10.33 0.80 -0.25
CA LYS A 68 -10.35 2.25 -0.53
C LYS A 68 -10.95 3.04 0.63
N ASN A 69 -12.08 2.60 1.16
CA ASN A 69 -12.72 3.28 2.29
C ASN A 69 -11.85 3.23 3.56
N GLU A 70 -11.15 2.11 3.79
CA GLU A 70 -10.21 1.98 4.91
C GLU A 70 -9.01 2.92 4.75
N TYR A 71 -8.46 3.07 3.54
CA TYR A 71 -7.40 4.06 3.30
C TYR A 71 -7.86 5.50 3.50
N LEU A 72 -9.09 5.85 3.11
CA LEU A 72 -9.62 7.19 3.37
C LEU A 72 -9.73 7.48 4.88
N ASP A 73 -10.15 6.49 5.68
CA ASP A 73 -10.20 6.59 7.14
C ASP A 73 -8.81 6.66 7.77
N ILE A 74 -7.84 5.89 7.23
CA ILE A 74 -6.43 5.95 7.62
C ILE A 74 -5.89 7.35 7.41
N ILE A 75 -6.08 7.94 6.22
CA ILE A 75 -5.63 9.30 5.92
C ILE A 75 -6.26 10.26 6.93
N ASP A 76 -7.59 10.30 7.05
CA ASP A 76 -8.25 11.23 7.97
C ASP A 76 -7.76 11.08 9.42
N THR A 77 -7.51 9.85 9.88
CA THR A 77 -7.04 9.60 11.24
C THR A 77 -5.59 10.00 11.44
N PHE A 78 -4.71 9.74 10.45
CA PHE A 78 -3.29 10.09 10.51
C PHE A 78 -3.09 11.61 10.51
N GLU A 79 -3.79 12.31 9.62
CA GLU A 79 -3.74 13.76 9.52
C GLU A 79 -4.28 14.44 10.79
N LYS A 80 -5.44 13.98 11.32
CA LYS A 80 -5.98 14.48 12.59
C LYS A 80 -5.05 14.28 13.78
N ASN A 81 -4.19 13.26 13.73
CA ASN A 81 -3.22 12.95 14.77
C ASN A 81 -1.86 13.62 14.55
N ASN A 82 -1.71 14.43 13.50
CA ASN A 82 -0.46 15.08 13.10
C ASN A 82 0.70 14.08 12.98
N ILE A 83 0.46 12.95 12.33
CA ILE A 83 1.52 11.99 12.03
C ILE A 83 2.37 12.55 10.88
N ASP A 84 3.68 12.64 11.09
CA ASP A 84 4.63 12.91 10.01
C ASP A 84 4.86 11.62 9.22
N GLY A 85 4.08 11.46 8.14
CA GLY A 85 4.16 10.28 7.30
C GLY A 85 3.38 10.41 6.00
N ASN A 86 3.43 9.34 5.20
CA ASN A 86 2.75 9.23 3.91
C ASN A 86 2.12 7.83 3.73
N TYR A 87 1.55 7.57 2.57
CA TYR A 87 0.75 6.36 2.31
C TYR A 87 1.31 5.57 1.12
N SER A 88 1.55 4.27 1.31
CA SER A 88 1.88 3.32 0.22
C SER A 88 0.64 2.56 -0.18
N LEU A 89 0.42 2.39 -1.48
CA LEU A 89 -0.72 1.66 -2.04
C LEU A 89 -0.23 0.56 -2.98
N LYS A 90 -0.76 -0.65 -2.82
CA LYS A 90 -0.60 -1.76 -3.77
C LYS A 90 -1.78 -1.79 -4.75
N PRO A 91 -1.60 -1.43 -6.03
CA PRO A 91 -2.70 -1.41 -7.00
C PRO A 91 -3.55 -2.68 -7.11
N THR A 92 -2.98 -3.86 -6.88
CA THR A 92 -3.74 -5.12 -6.88
C THR A 92 -4.81 -5.17 -5.79
N MET A 93 -4.61 -4.50 -4.64
CA MET A 93 -5.63 -4.34 -3.59
C MET A 93 -6.82 -3.50 -4.04
N PHE A 94 -6.66 -2.73 -5.10
CA PHE A 94 -7.70 -1.85 -5.66
C PHE A 94 -8.25 -2.41 -6.97
N GLY A 95 -7.90 -3.65 -7.33
CA GLY A 95 -8.45 -4.33 -8.50
C GLY A 95 -7.65 -4.17 -9.78
N LEU A 96 -6.35 -3.83 -9.72
CA LEU A 96 -5.50 -3.70 -10.93
C LEU A 96 -5.61 -4.91 -11.88
N LEU A 97 -5.72 -6.12 -11.32
CA LEU A 97 -5.81 -7.39 -12.07
C LEU A 97 -7.25 -7.80 -12.42
N ILE A 98 -8.26 -7.06 -11.96
CA ILE A 98 -9.68 -7.34 -12.20
C ILE A 98 -10.25 -6.29 -13.17
N ASP A 99 -10.15 -5.01 -12.81
CA ASP A 99 -10.63 -3.88 -13.58
C ASP A 99 -9.73 -2.66 -13.33
N LYS A 100 -8.97 -2.28 -14.36
CA LYS A 100 -7.98 -1.20 -14.29
C LYS A 100 -8.62 0.18 -14.12
N ASP A 101 -9.82 0.37 -14.66
CA ASP A 101 -10.50 1.65 -14.57
C ASP A 101 -11.07 1.85 -13.17
N VAL A 102 -11.63 0.79 -12.57
CA VAL A 102 -12.04 0.80 -11.16
C VAL A 102 -10.85 1.04 -10.24
N CYS A 103 -9.73 0.33 -10.46
CA CYS A 103 -8.48 0.53 -9.72
C CYS A 103 -8.01 1.99 -9.80
N TYR A 104 -8.01 2.58 -11.00
CA TYR A 104 -7.66 3.98 -11.17
C TYR A 104 -8.59 4.92 -10.39
N GLN A 105 -9.92 4.75 -10.48
CA GLN A 105 -10.85 5.62 -9.76
C GLN A 105 -10.64 5.57 -8.25
N TYR A 106 -10.47 4.38 -7.67
CA TYR A 106 -10.26 4.23 -6.24
C TYR A 106 -8.93 4.83 -5.77
N ILE A 107 -7.82 4.55 -6.46
CA ILE A 107 -6.54 5.14 -6.11
C ILE A 107 -6.56 6.66 -6.30
N ARG A 108 -7.23 7.15 -7.36
CA ARG A 108 -7.41 8.58 -7.59
C ARG A 108 -8.16 9.26 -6.43
N GLU A 109 -9.21 8.65 -5.89
CA GLU A 109 -9.92 9.16 -4.71
C GLU A 109 -8.98 9.27 -3.49
N ILE A 110 -8.13 8.25 -3.27
CA ILE A 110 -7.17 8.23 -2.16
C ILE A 110 -6.09 9.31 -2.34
N VAL A 111 -5.51 9.43 -3.54
CA VAL A 111 -4.51 10.46 -3.86
C VAL A 111 -5.10 11.86 -3.71
N LYS A 112 -6.33 12.07 -4.19
CA LYS A 112 -7.05 13.33 -4.00
C LYS A 112 -7.20 13.65 -2.52
N LYS A 113 -7.64 12.68 -1.72
CA LYS A 113 -7.81 12.86 -0.26
C LYS A 113 -6.51 13.25 0.43
N ALA A 114 -5.41 12.56 0.14
CA ALA A 114 -4.09 12.91 0.69
C ALA A 114 -3.63 14.32 0.26
N SER A 115 -3.91 14.71 -0.99
CA SER A 115 -3.56 16.05 -1.49
C SER A 115 -4.29 17.20 -0.81
N GLU A 116 -5.50 16.96 -0.27
CA GLU A 116 -6.26 17.96 0.51
C GLU A 116 -5.53 18.35 1.81
N TYR A 117 -4.63 17.48 2.29
CA TYR A 117 -3.77 17.70 3.46
C TYR A 117 -2.32 18.06 3.08
N ASP A 118 -2.04 18.38 1.80
CA ASP A 118 -0.69 18.59 1.27
C ASP A 118 0.24 17.38 1.45
N ASN A 119 -0.31 16.17 1.56
CA ASN A 119 0.44 14.93 1.77
C ASN A 119 0.62 14.14 0.46
N PHE A 120 1.26 12.97 0.54
CA PHE A 120 1.81 12.23 -0.57
C PHE A 120 1.39 10.75 -0.54
N VAL A 121 1.18 10.17 -1.72
CA VAL A 121 0.90 8.75 -1.92
C VAL A 121 1.97 8.12 -2.82
N ARG A 122 2.51 6.99 -2.38
CA ARG A 122 3.41 6.14 -3.16
C ARG A 122 2.60 5.00 -3.78
N VAL A 123 2.65 4.87 -5.10
CA VAL A 123 2.19 3.67 -5.81
C VAL A 123 3.32 2.64 -5.75
N ASP A 124 3.07 1.52 -5.07
CA ASP A 124 3.99 0.40 -5.02
C ASP A 124 4.11 -0.28 -6.39
N MET A 125 5.24 -0.93 -6.61
CA MET A 125 5.49 -1.76 -7.79
C MET A 125 5.43 -3.22 -7.37
N GLU A 126 4.47 -3.95 -7.90
CA GLU A 126 4.18 -5.34 -7.50
C GLU A 126 4.86 -6.34 -8.45
N ASP A 127 4.22 -7.47 -8.74
CA ASP A 127 4.79 -8.51 -9.60
C ASP A 127 5.13 -8.00 -11.00
N SER A 128 6.06 -8.68 -11.68
CA SER A 128 6.51 -8.29 -13.03
C SER A 128 5.38 -8.18 -14.07
N GLN A 129 4.25 -8.86 -13.84
CA GLN A 129 3.05 -8.76 -14.68
C GLN A 129 2.31 -7.43 -14.52
N CYS A 130 2.48 -6.74 -13.38
CA CYS A 130 1.80 -5.49 -13.03
C CYS A 130 2.52 -4.24 -13.57
N VAL A 131 3.83 -4.33 -13.82
CA VAL A 131 4.72 -3.18 -14.07
C VAL A 131 4.17 -2.17 -15.07
N ASP A 132 3.76 -2.63 -16.26
CA ASP A 132 3.26 -1.72 -17.30
C ASP A 132 1.94 -1.04 -16.88
N MET A 133 1.08 -1.77 -16.16
CA MET A 133 -0.20 -1.26 -15.69
C MET A 133 -0.01 -0.24 -14.56
N GLU A 134 0.95 -0.46 -13.68
CA GLU A 134 1.29 0.43 -12.57
C GLU A 134 1.96 1.72 -13.07
N ILE A 135 2.87 1.61 -14.06
CA ILE A 135 3.46 2.78 -14.74
C ILE A 135 2.36 3.60 -15.44
N GLU A 136 1.42 2.95 -16.15
CA GLU A 136 0.31 3.64 -16.81
C GLU A 136 -0.59 4.36 -15.79
N LEU A 137 -1.01 3.64 -14.75
CA LEU A 137 -1.79 4.16 -13.63
C LEU A 137 -1.12 5.40 -13.02
N PHE A 138 0.16 5.29 -12.65
CA PHE A 138 0.92 6.39 -12.10
C PHE A 138 1.00 7.58 -13.05
N ARG A 139 1.28 7.37 -14.35
CA ARG A 139 1.36 8.46 -15.33
C ARG A 139 0.03 9.22 -15.46
N LYS A 140 -1.11 8.52 -15.35
CA LYS A 140 -2.43 9.18 -15.31
C LYS A 140 -2.58 10.01 -14.04
N LEU A 141 -2.30 9.44 -12.87
CA LEU A 141 -2.37 10.15 -11.58
C LEU A 141 -1.42 11.35 -11.52
N LYS A 142 -0.20 11.23 -12.03
CA LYS A 142 0.83 12.27 -11.99
C LYS A 142 0.45 13.52 -12.78
N LYS A 143 -0.33 13.36 -13.86
CA LYS A 143 -0.86 14.49 -14.64
C LYS A 143 -1.84 15.32 -13.82
N GLU A 144 -2.62 14.68 -12.96
CA GLU A 144 -3.63 15.34 -12.13
C GLU A 144 -3.06 15.84 -10.79
N PHE A 145 -2.18 15.06 -10.16
CA PHE A 145 -1.61 15.33 -8.84
C PHE A 145 -0.07 15.41 -8.88
N PRO A 146 0.54 16.37 -9.59
CA PRO A 146 1.97 16.38 -9.88
C PRO A 146 2.87 16.42 -8.65
N LYS A 147 2.38 16.85 -7.48
CA LYS A 147 3.14 16.92 -6.22
C LYS A 147 2.83 15.80 -5.22
N HIS A 148 1.70 15.13 -5.36
CA HIS A 148 1.15 14.25 -4.31
C HIS A 148 1.21 12.77 -4.66
N VAL A 149 1.85 12.41 -5.78
CA VAL A 149 2.02 11.01 -6.18
C VAL A 149 3.42 10.71 -6.71
N GLY A 150 3.92 9.53 -6.37
CA GLY A 150 5.14 8.94 -6.92
C GLY A 150 5.00 7.45 -7.15
N LEU A 151 5.93 6.90 -7.92
CA LEU A 151 5.99 5.48 -8.28
C LEU A 151 7.24 4.84 -7.65
N VAL A 152 7.14 3.57 -7.29
CA VAL A 152 8.28 2.70 -6.98
C VAL A 152 8.82 2.09 -8.28
N LEU A 153 10.14 1.94 -8.42
CA LEU A 153 10.75 1.14 -9.47
C LEU A 153 11.69 0.12 -8.84
N GLN A 154 11.70 -1.10 -9.37
CA GLN A 154 12.45 -2.21 -8.80
C GLN A 154 13.80 -2.37 -9.52
N ALA A 155 14.91 -2.05 -8.87
CA ALA A 155 16.24 -2.07 -9.50
C ALA A 155 16.70 -3.44 -10.03
N TYR A 156 16.06 -4.53 -9.61
CA TYR A 156 16.37 -5.90 -10.01
C TYR A 156 15.83 -6.32 -11.39
N LEU A 157 14.93 -5.55 -12.03
CA LEU A 157 14.39 -5.90 -13.34
C LEU A 157 15.33 -5.40 -14.43
N LYS A 158 15.54 -6.23 -15.46
CA LYS A 158 16.37 -5.86 -16.62
C LYS A 158 15.85 -4.62 -17.34
N ARG A 159 14.53 -4.39 -17.30
CA ARG A 159 13.82 -3.28 -17.95
C ARG A 159 13.89 -1.95 -17.20
N THR A 160 14.25 -1.94 -15.91
CA THR A 160 14.09 -0.76 -15.05
C THR A 160 14.84 0.47 -15.55
N LYS A 161 16.00 0.28 -16.18
CA LYS A 161 16.76 1.40 -16.76
C LYS A 161 15.99 2.14 -17.85
N ASP A 162 15.18 1.42 -18.63
CA ASP A 162 14.38 1.97 -19.72
C ASP A 162 13.04 2.54 -19.21
N ASP A 163 12.62 2.18 -17.99
CA ASP A 163 11.39 2.66 -17.34
C ASP A 163 11.59 3.99 -16.56
N ILE A 164 12.84 4.44 -16.31
CA ILE A 164 13.21 5.72 -15.65
C ILE A 164 13.11 6.89 -16.63
#